data_AF-A0A2K2FP67-F1
#
_entry.id   AF-A0A2K2FP67-F1
#
_cell.length_a   1.000
_cell.length_b   1.000
_cell.length_c   1.000
_cell.angle_alpha   90.00
_cell.angle_beta   90.00
_cell.angle_gamma   90.00
#
_symmetry.space_group_name_H-M   'P 1'
#
loop_
_entity.id
_entity.type
_entity.pdbx_description
1 polymer ?
#
loop_
_entity_poly.entity_id
_entity_poly.type
_entity_poly.pdbx_seq_one_letter_code
_entity_poly.pdbx_strand_id
1 'polypeptide(L)'
;MKPKIKRIFSENNDFQRFEVLKRNREKRAKYNEFFVEGVKSINYATEYNWNIKSFICTRERQLSQWANNILKNSKAETHFELTYKLMEIGSVERL
;
A
#
# COMPACT_ATOMS: atom_id res chain seq x y z
N MET A 1 4.43 -15.98 8.16
CA MET A 1 2.97 -15.86 8.36
C MET A 1 2.34 -15.53 7.02
N LYS A 2 1.16 -16.08 6.67
CA LYS A 2 0.47 -15.66 5.45
C LYS A 2 -0.24 -14.32 5.68
N PRO A 3 -0.11 -13.33 4.80
CA PRO A 3 -0.78 -12.04 4.94
C PRO A 3 -2.30 -12.19 4.81
N LYS A 4 -3.06 -11.40 5.58
CA LYS A 4 -4.51 -11.28 5.40
C LYS A 4 -4.79 -10.51 4.10
N ILE A 5 -5.67 -11.04 3.26
CA ILE A 5 -6.12 -10.32 2.05
C ILE A 5 -7.38 -9.53 2.40
N LYS A 6 -7.41 -8.24 2.09
CA LYS A 6 -8.58 -7.38 2.28
C LYS A 6 -8.89 -6.62 0.99
N ARG A 7 -10.06 -6.90 0.42
CA ARG A 7 -10.54 -6.27 -0.81
C ARG A 7 -11.28 -4.98 -0.50
N ILE A 8 -11.00 -3.93 -1.26
CA ILE A 8 -11.59 -2.60 -1.10
C ILE A 8 -12.22 -2.19 -2.43
N PHE A 9 -13.54 -1.97 -2.39
CA PHE A 9 -14.36 -1.65 -3.56
C PHE A 9 -14.89 -0.21 -3.56
N SER A 10 -14.76 0.50 -2.45
CA SER A 10 -15.22 1.89 -2.28
C SER A 10 -14.20 2.71 -1.47
N GLU A 11 -14.40 4.02 -1.39
CA GLU A 11 -13.59 4.94 -0.58
C GLU A 11 -13.86 4.78 0.94
N ASN A 12 -13.72 3.56 1.45
CA ASN A 12 -14.00 3.20 2.84
C ASN A 12 -12.90 3.70 3.80
N ASN A 13 -13.04 3.38 5.10
CA ASN A 13 -12.10 3.84 6.12
C ASN A 13 -10.64 3.42 5.87
N ASP A 14 -10.40 2.24 5.30
CA ASP A 14 -9.03 1.81 4.96
C ASP A 14 -8.47 2.66 3.81
N PHE A 15 -9.27 2.89 2.77
CA PHE A 15 -8.89 3.75 1.65
C PHE A 15 -8.58 5.18 2.12
N GLN A 16 -9.48 5.77 2.90
CA GLN A 16 -9.29 7.10 3.47
C GLN A 16 -8.03 7.19 4.35
N ARG A 17 -7.69 6.10 5.07
CA ARG A 17 -6.46 6.06 5.86
C ARG A 17 -5.22 6.15 5.00
N PHE A 18 -5.19 5.45 3.86
CA PHE A 18 -4.07 5.54 2.90
C PHE A 18 -3.91 6.97 2.40
N GLU A 19 -5.01 7.58 1.96
CA GLU A 19 -5.03 8.98 1.50
C GLU A 19 -4.54 9.95 2.57
N VAL A 20 -4.99 9.76 3.82
CA VAL A 20 -4.54 10.55 4.96
C VAL A 20 -3.04 10.41 5.20
N LEU A 21 -2.48 9.19 5.11
CA LEU A 21 -1.05 8.97 5.27
C LEU A 21 -0.22 9.61 4.15
N LYS A 22 -0.76 9.70 2.93
CA LYS A 22 -0.10 10.41 1.81
C LYS A 22 0.01 11.90 2.07
N ARG A 23 -1.07 12.56 2.51
CA ARG A 23 -1.14 14.03 2.58
C ARG A 23 -0.90 14.68 3.95
N ASN A 24 -1.23 14.01 5.06
CA ASN A 24 -1.25 14.64 6.37
C ASN A 24 -0.03 14.28 7.23
N ARG A 25 0.90 15.23 7.39
CA ARG A 25 2.11 15.09 8.20
C ARG A 25 1.83 14.80 9.67
N GLU A 26 0.84 15.46 10.28
CA GLU A 26 0.49 15.23 11.68
C GLU A 26 -0.01 13.81 11.91
N LYS A 27 -0.79 13.28 10.97
CA LYS A 27 -1.30 11.90 11.03
C LYS A 27 -0.18 10.88 10.84
N ARG A 28 0.79 11.14 9.96
CA ARG A 28 1.99 10.30 9.85
C ARG A 28 2.76 10.23 11.17
N ALA A 29 2.99 11.38 11.80
CA ALA A 29 3.64 11.44 13.11
C ALA A 29 2.83 10.73 14.20
N LYS A 30 1.50 10.99 14.26
CA LYS A 30 0.60 10.38 15.24
C LYS A 30 0.50 8.86 15.09
N TYR A 31 0.46 8.34 13.87
CA TYR A 31 0.35 6.91 13.61
C TYR A 31 1.71 6.20 13.59
N ASN A 32 2.82 6.95 13.59
CA ASN A 32 4.17 6.45 13.35
C ASN A 32 4.26 5.57 12.09
N GLU A 33 3.61 6.04 11.03
CA GLU A 33 3.47 5.34 9.76
C GLU A 33 3.51 6.35 8.61
N PHE A 34 3.96 5.91 7.45
CA PHE A 34 3.99 6.72 6.24
C PHE A 34 3.74 5.86 5.01
N PHE A 35 3.38 6.53 3.93
CA PHE A 35 3.10 5.89 2.65
C PHE A 35 4.35 5.91 1.76
N VAL A 36 4.60 4.82 1.05
CA VAL A 36 5.73 4.69 0.12
C VAL A 36 5.23 4.18 -1.21
N GLU A 37 5.67 4.82 -2.28
CA GLU A 37 5.37 4.44 -3.67
C GLU A 37 6.67 4.29 -4.47
N GLY A 38 6.57 3.50 -5.53
CA GLY A 38 7.66 3.29 -6.48
C GLY A 38 8.56 2.10 -6.14
N VAL A 39 9.07 1.47 -7.21
CA VAL A 39 9.88 0.24 -7.14
C VAL A 39 11.11 0.43 -6.26
N LYS A 40 11.88 1.51 -6.47
CA LYS A 40 13.14 1.76 -5.76
C LYS A 40 12.92 1.95 -4.25
N SER A 41 11.93 2.74 -3.88
CA SER A 41 11.59 3.00 -2.47
C SER A 41 11.15 1.73 -1.76
N ILE A 42 10.33 0.91 -2.41
CA ILE A 42 9.88 -0.39 -1.86
C ILE A 42 11.06 -1.37 -1.73
N ASN A 43 11.97 -1.39 -2.71
CA ASN A 43 13.18 -2.21 -2.64
C ASN A 43 14.04 -1.81 -1.42
N TYR A 44 14.31 -0.51 -1.21
CA TYR A 44 15.06 -0.07 -0.04
C TYR A 44 14.35 -0.35 1.28
N ALA A 45 13.03 -0.16 1.35
CA ALA A 45 12.27 -0.51 2.55
C ALA A 45 12.44 -2.00 2.89
N THR A 46 12.41 -2.86 1.88
CA THR A 46 12.60 -4.31 2.04
C THR A 46 14.05 -4.66 2.41
N GLU A 47 15.03 -4.09 1.69
CA GLU A 47 16.47 -4.32 1.86
C GLU A 47 16.95 -3.92 3.25
N TYR A 48 16.50 -2.76 3.74
CA TYR A 48 16.86 -2.25 5.06
C TYR A 48 15.93 -2.74 6.18
N ASN A 49 15.14 -3.79 5.94
CA ASN A 49 14.27 -4.42 6.93
C ASN A 49 13.31 -3.45 7.65
N TRP A 50 12.78 -2.46 6.93
CA TRP A 50 11.71 -1.64 7.49
C TRP A 50 10.50 -2.51 7.83
N ASN A 51 9.81 -2.15 8.92
CA ASN A 51 8.58 -2.83 9.29
C ASN A 51 7.43 -2.42 8.35
N ILE A 52 7.20 -3.23 7.31
CA ILE A 52 6.12 -3.01 6.34
C ILE A 52 4.82 -3.58 6.91
N LYS A 53 3.90 -2.70 7.33
CA LYS A 53 2.60 -3.11 7.88
C LYS A 53 1.67 -3.72 6.84
N SER A 54 1.63 -3.13 5.64
CA SER A 54 0.73 -3.56 4.58
C SER A 54 1.21 -3.18 3.19
N PHE A 55 0.84 -3.99 2.21
CA PHE A 55 0.96 -3.65 0.79
C PHE A 55 -0.39 -3.34 0.18
N ILE A 56 -0.39 -2.46 -0.82
CA ILE A 56 -1.55 -2.10 -1.63
C ILE A 56 -1.27 -2.52 -3.06
N CYS A 57 -2.20 -3.26 -3.67
CA CYS A 57 -2.10 -3.71 -5.04
C CYS A 57 -3.49 -3.77 -5.68
N THR A 58 -3.55 -4.02 -6.99
CA THR A 58 -4.80 -4.33 -7.67
C THR A 58 -4.73 -5.72 -8.29
N ARG A 59 -5.88 -6.40 -8.34
CA ARG A 59 -6.05 -7.68 -9.04
C ARG A 59 -6.77 -7.54 -10.37
N GLU A 60 -7.27 -6.34 -10.69
CA GLU A 60 -7.95 -6.06 -11.95
C GLU A 60 -6.96 -5.91 -13.12
N ARG A 61 -5.66 -5.82 -12.81
CA ARG A 61 -4.56 -5.87 -13.78
C ARG A 61 -3.53 -6.90 -13.35
N GLN A 62 -2.85 -7.50 -14.33
CA GLN A 62 -1.78 -8.44 -14.05
C GLN A 62 -0.61 -7.71 -13.37
N LEU A 63 -0.22 -8.19 -12.20
CA LEU A 63 0.96 -7.70 -11.50
C LEU A 63 2.23 -8.13 -12.23
N SER A 64 3.23 -7.26 -12.26
CA SER A 64 4.55 -7.61 -12.76
C SER A 64 5.18 -8.74 -11.91
N GLN A 65 6.15 -9.46 -12.49
CA GLN A 65 6.88 -10.49 -11.75
C GLN A 65 7.54 -9.93 -10.48
N TRP A 66 8.07 -8.69 -10.55
CA TRP A 66 8.62 -7.98 -9.41
C TRP A 66 7.58 -7.82 -8.29
N ALA A 67 6.39 -7.28 -8.60
CA ALA A 67 5.35 -7.06 -7.59
C ALA A 67 4.87 -8.38 -6.96
N ASN A 68 4.70 -9.43 -7.78
CA ASN A 68 4.37 -10.77 -7.28
C ASN A 68 5.45 -11.31 -6.32
N ASN A 69 6.73 -11.11 -6.64
CA ASN A 69 7.83 -11.53 -5.77
C ASN A 69 7.85 -10.76 -4.44
N ILE A 70 7.59 -9.44 -4.46
CA ILE A 70 7.46 -8.63 -3.23
C ILE A 70 6.32 -9.18 -2.36
N LEU A 71 5.13 -9.37 -2.92
CA LEU A 71 3.98 -9.88 -2.15
C LEU A 71 4.21 -11.32 -1.65
N LYS A 72 4.88 -12.17 -2.43
CA LYS A 72 5.17 -13.55 -2.03
C LYS A 72 6.14 -13.64 -0.84
N ASN A 73 7.13 -12.75 -0.80
CA ASN A 73 8.18 -12.74 0.22
C ASN A 73 7.89 -11.77 1.39
N SER A 74 6.82 -11.00 1.28
CA SER A 74 6.36 -10.04 2.27
C SER A 74 6.12 -10.69 3.63
N LYS A 75 6.56 -10.00 4.69
CA LYS A 75 6.19 -10.28 6.09
C LYS A 75 5.04 -9.40 6.58
N ALA A 76 4.46 -8.58 5.71
CA ALA A 76 3.39 -7.66 6.07
C ALA A 76 2.15 -8.42 6.56
N GLU A 77 1.41 -7.80 7.47
CA GLU A 77 0.24 -8.43 8.08
C GLU A 77 -0.94 -8.49 7.11
N THR A 78 -1.09 -7.46 6.27
CA THR A 78 -2.25 -7.31 5.37
C THR A 78 -1.84 -6.89 3.95
N HIS A 79 -2.44 -7.53 2.95
CA HIS A 79 -2.42 -7.07 1.56
C HIS A 79 -3.79 -6.54 1.18
N PHE A 80 -3.84 -5.26 0.82
CA PHE A 80 -5.03 -4.62 0.33
C PHE A 80 -5.12 -4.75 -1.19
N GLU A 81 -6.27 -5.23 -1.65
CA GLU A 81 -6.60 -5.34 -3.07
C GLU A 81 -7.63 -4.28 -3.40
N LEU A 82 -7.19 -3.20 -4.06
CA LEU A 82 -8.03 -2.10 -4.50
C LEU A 82 -8.52 -2.35 -5.93
N THR A 83 -9.72 -1.85 -6.23
CA THR A 83 -10.15 -1.67 -7.61
C THR A 83 -9.22 -0.69 -8.32
N TYR A 84 -9.09 -0.82 -9.63
CA TYR A 84 -8.26 0.06 -10.44
C TYR A 84 -8.70 1.52 -10.30
N LYS A 85 -10.02 1.76 -10.22
CA LYS A 85 -10.58 3.09 -9.98
C LYS A 85 -10.06 3.73 -8.68
N LEU A 86 -9.96 2.97 -7.60
CA LEU A 86 -9.43 3.48 -6.32
C LEU A 86 -7.93 3.72 -6.38
N MET A 87 -7.17 2.88 -7.11
CA MET A 87 -5.74 3.10 -7.34
C MET A 87 -5.52 4.42 -8.09
N GLU A 88 -6.32 4.70 -9.12
CA GLU A 88 -6.25 5.96 -9.89
C GLU A 88 -6.59 7.16 -9.01
N ILE A 89 -7.67 7.06 -8.22
CA ILE A 89 -8.08 8.11 -7.29
C ILE A 89 -6.95 8.49 -6.34
N GLY A 90 -6.28 7.50 -5.74
CA GLY A 90 -5.18 7.76 -4.82
C GLY A 90 -3.88 8.16 -5.52
N SER A 91 -3.75 7.92 -6.83
CA SER A 91 -2.57 8.31 -7.62
C SER A 91 -2.63 9.78 -8.08
N VAL A 92 -3.84 10.31 -8.28
CA VAL A 92 -4.05 11.72 -8.60
C VAL A 92 -4.03 12.50 -7.27
N GLU A 93 -2.97 13.27 -7.03
CA GLU A 93 -2.94 14.22 -5.92
C GLU A 93 -4.12 15.19 -6.07
N ARG A 94 -5.22 14.94 -5.34
CA ARG A 94 -6.36 15.84 -5.28
C ARG A 94 -5.93 17.09 -4.50
N LEU A 95 -5.59 18.16 -5.24
CA LEU A 95 -5.35 19.51 -4.71
C LEU A 95 -6.65 20.15 -4.23
#